data_AF-A0A935ZLV0-F1
#
_entry.id   AF-A0A935ZLV0-F1
#
_cell.length_a   1.000
_cell.length_b   1.000
_cell.length_c   1.000
_cell.angle_alpha   90.00
_cell.angle_beta   90.00
_cell.angle_gamma   90.00
#
_symmetry.space_group_name_H-M   'P 1'
#
loop_
_entity.id
_entity.type
_entity.pdbx_description
1 polymer ?
#
loop_
_entity_poly.entity_id
_entity_poly.type
_entity_poly.pdbx_seq_one_letter_code
_entity_poly.pdbx_strand_id
1 'polypeptide(L)'
;MPSLLALACALACASERGSGDDPGATSEGGDTSGAGESSGATHDGPVDLVLSSAWVRDGAVDPMPAHAPATVTCEFGFDDEIGLFEVDTGACNYGVFTQPSVAAIDAGDTVTFVLTHDDLLAPEPAVGHVLFTIDGEVAFDLEIEIPRPTTSLQASWTPRAHRSGGAGGHAPAQPRLQQLAGGLPRGRPAVAPHGAW
;
A
#
# COMPACT_ATOMS: atom_id res chain seq x y z
N MET A 1 24.36 -14.26 10.41
CA MET A 1 22.93 -14.63 10.54
C MET A 1 22.18 -13.60 9.72
N PRO A 2 21.94 -13.79 8.41
CA PRO A 2 21.36 -12.72 7.63
C PRO A 2 19.84 -12.73 7.79
N SER A 3 19.38 -11.52 8.02
CA SER A 3 18.06 -11.00 8.33
C SER A 3 17.68 -10.09 7.17
N LEU A 4 16.47 -10.16 6.63
CA LEU A 4 15.94 -9.20 5.65
C LEU A 4 14.40 -9.38 5.54
N LEU A 5 13.63 -8.32 5.76
CA LEU A 5 12.24 -8.22 5.27
C LEU A 5 11.95 -6.78 4.82
N ALA A 6 11.07 -6.72 3.83
CA ALA A 6 10.71 -5.64 2.96
C ALA A 6 10.18 -4.35 3.62
N LEU A 7 10.53 -3.26 2.93
CA LEU A 7 10.13 -1.88 3.14
C LEU A 7 8.72 -1.65 2.56
N ALA A 8 7.89 -0.93 3.31
CA ALA A 8 6.52 -0.59 2.94
C ALA A 8 6.23 0.90 3.17
N CYS A 9 6.75 1.77 2.30
CA CYS A 9 6.18 3.11 2.16
C CYS A 9 4.75 2.93 1.62
N ALA A 10 3.74 3.60 2.18
CA ALA A 10 2.36 3.51 1.71
C ALA A 10 1.66 4.86 1.86
N LEU A 11 1.50 5.58 0.74
CA LEU A 11 0.36 6.50 0.57
C LEU A 11 -0.78 5.69 -0.03
N ALA A 12 -1.91 5.65 0.67
CA ALA A 12 -3.10 4.96 0.19
C ALA A 12 -4.22 5.95 -0.11
N CYS A 13 -4.64 5.98 -1.37
CA CYS A 13 -5.57 6.95 -1.93
C CYS A 13 -6.77 6.23 -2.58
N ALA A 14 -8.00 6.59 -2.16
CA ALA A 14 -9.25 6.12 -2.78
C ALA A 14 -9.64 6.96 -4.02
N SER A 15 -10.30 6.41 -5.05
CA SER A 15 -10.89 7.22 -6.14
C SER A 15 -12.23 6.64 -6.62
N GLU A 16 -13.21 7.51 -6.85
CA GLU A 16 -14.61 7.19 -7.14
C GLU A 16 -14.92 6.86 -8.60
N ARG A 17 -16.05 6.14 -8.72
CA ARG A 17 -16.71 5.63 -9.93
C ARG A 17 -17.41 6.74 -10.71
N GLY A 18 -17.38 6.62 -12.03
CA GLY A 18 -17.92 7.62 -12.97
C GLY A 18 -19.41 7.94 -12.75
N SER A 19 -19.69 9.22 -12.53
CA SER A 19 -21.02 9.81 -12.61
C SER A 19 -21.49 9.85 -14.06
N GLY A 20 -22.58 9.15 -14.35
CA GLY A 20 -23.35 9.35 -15.56
C GLY A 20 -24.19 10.62 -15.42
N ASP A 21 -23.97 11.58 -16.32
CA ASP A 21 -24.83 12.75 -16.50
C ASP A 21 -26.19 12.33 -17.07
N ASP A 22 -27.27 12.59 -16.33
CA ASP A 22 -28.65 12.53 -16.84
C ASP A 22 -29.33 13.89 -16.56
N PRO A 23 -29.63 14.71 -17.58
CA PRO A 23 -30.35 15.96 -17.39
C PRO A 23 -31.84 15.79 -17.67
N GLY A 24 -32.66 15.87 -16.62
CA GLY A 24 -34.05 16.30 -16.79
C GLY A 24 -35.05 15.83 -15.75
N ALA A 25 -35.54 16.76 -14.94
CA ALA A 25 -36.96 17.16 -14.89
C ALA A 25 -37.34 17.78 -13.53
N THR A 26 -38.05 18.90 -13.63
CA THR A 26 -38.69 19.68 -12.57
C THR A 26 -39.95 19.01 -11.99
N SER A 27 -40.18 19.10 -10.67
CA SER A 27 -41.41 19.64 -10.04
C SER A 27 -41.55 19.34 -8.54
N GLU A 28 -42.38 20.15 -7.90
CA GLU A 28 -42.50 20.50 -6.48
C GLU A 28 -43.25 19.51 -5.56
N GLY A 29 -42.93 19.59 -4.25
CA GLY A 29 -43.92 19.52 -3.15
C GLY A 29 -44.05 18.20 -2.37
N GLY A 30 -43.53 18.15 -1.15
CA GLY A 30 -43.87 17.08 -0.18
C GLY A 30 -43.07 17.11 1.12
N ASP A 31 -43.68 17.63 2.19
CA ASP A 31 -43.24 17.49 3.58
C ASP A 31 -43.10 16.00 3.95
N THR A 32 -41.89 15.55 4.27
CA THR A 32 -41.67 14.26 4.95
C THR A 32 -40.60 14.39 6.03
N SER A 33 -40.94 13.82 7.19
CA SER A 33 -40.18 13.84 8.42
C SER A 33 -38.81 13.17 8.23
N GLY A 34 -37.75 13.93 8.51
CA GLY A 34 -36.36 13.53 8.30
C GLY A 34 -35.96 12.32 9.14
N ALA A 35 -35.92 11.15 8.50
CA ALA A 35 -34.94 10.14 8.85
C ALA A 35 -33.57 10.73 8.45
N GLY A 36 -32.67 10.88 9.42
CA GLY A 36 -31.32 11.39 9.17
C GLY A 36 -30.60 10.45 8.22
N GLU A 37 -30.64 10.76 6.93
CA GLU A 37 -29.68 10.27 5.95
C GLU A 37 -28.31 10.74 6.43
N SER A 38 -27.53 9.79 6.94
CA SER A 38 -26.09 9.92 7.11
C SER A 38 -25.53 10.20 5.73
N SER A 39 -25.46 11.47 5.38
CA SER A 39 -24.82 11.95 4.17
C SER A 39 -23.35 11.63 4.37
N GLY A 40 -22.93 10.46 3.86
CA GLY A 40 -21.51 10.15 3.75
C GLY A 40 -20.87 11.33 3.05
N ALA A 41 -19.91 11.97 3.73
CA ALA A 41 -19.23 13.13 3.16
C ALA A 41 -18.53 12.64 1.88
N THR A 42 -19.04 13.06 0.73
CA THR A 42 -18.38 12.78 -0.54
C THR A 42 -17.13 13.64 -0.59
N HIS A 43 -15.96 13.00 -0.65
CA HIS A 43 -14.69 13.68 -0.83
C HIS A 43 -14.47 13.89 -2.34
N ASP A 44 -14.18 15.14 -2.75
CA ASP A 44 -13.96 15.50 -4.17
C ASP A 44 -12.56 15.09 -4.69
N GLY A 45 -12.04 13.96 -4.21
CA GLY A 45 -10.71 13.47 -4.56
C GLY A 45 -10.18 12.41 -3.60
N PRO A 46 -8.94 11.95 -3.85
CA PRO A 46 -8.31 10.96 -2.99
C PRO A 46 -8.15 11.44 -1.57
N VAL A 47 -8.48 10.55 -0.64
CA VAL A 47 -8.23 10.71 0.79
C VAL A 47 -7.17 9.72 1.23
N ASP A 48 -6.30 10.15 2.13
CA ASP A 48 -5.35 9.26 2.79
C ASP A 48 -6.12 8.28 3.67
N LEU A 49 -5.80 6.99 3.57
CA LEU A 49 -6.37 5.95 4.43
C LEU A 49 -5.52 5.68 5.67
N VAL A 50 -4.27 6.14 5.68
CA VAL A 50 -3.30 5.88 6.74
C VAL A 50 -2.56 7.15 7.14
N LEU A 51 -2.08 7.18 8.38
CA LEU A 51 -1.09 8.15 8.84
C LEU A 51 0.25 7.44 9.04
N SER A 52 1.33 8.04 8.54
CA SER A 52 2.69 7.52 8.66
C SER A 52 3.12 7.23 10.10
N SER A 53 2.69 8.09 11.04
CA SER A 53 3.01 7.98 12.47
C SER A 53 2.06 7.09 13.28
N ALA A 54 1.00 6.55 12.68
CA ALA A 54 -0.02 5.77 13.40
C ALA A 54 0.24 4.26 13.39
N TRP A 55 1.27 3.79 12.68
CA TRP A 55 1.60 2.37 12.62
C TRP A 55 2.13 1.86 13.95
N VAL A 56 1.57 0.74 14.41
CA VAL A 56 2.01 0.04 15.61
C VAL A 56 2.40 -1.38 15.24
N ARG A 57 3.54 -1.83 15.76
CA ARG A 57 3.99 -3.21 15.58
C ARG A 57 3.08 -4.17 16.36
N ASP A 58 2.51 -5.15 15.69
CA ASP A 58 1.66 -6.18 16.28
C ASP A 58 1.87 -7.54 15.61
N GLY A 59 2.77 -8.35 16.18
CA GLY A 59 3.02 -9.70 15.68
C GLY A 59 1.89 -10.70 15.96
N ALA A 60 0.90 -10.36 16.80
CA ALA A 60 -0.18 -11.29 17.14
C ALA A 60 -1.19 -11.45 15.99
N VAL A 61 -1.23 -10.50 15.06
CA VAL A 61 -2.13 -10.50 13.89
C VAL A 61 -1.43 -10.93 12.61
N ASP A 62 -0.25 -11.54 12.70
CA ASP A 62 0.53 -11.96 11.55
C ASP A 62 -0.26 -12.93 10.65
N PRO A 63 -0.60 -12.55 9.40
CA PRO A 63 -1.28 -13.43 8.46
C PRO A 63 -0.36 -14.53 7.89
N MET A 64 0.96 -14.42 8.09
CA MET A 64 1.98 -15.28 7.48
C MET A 64 3.05 -15.73 8.50
N PRO A 65 2.68 -16.35 9.64
CA PRO A 65 3.66 -16.69 10.69
C PRO A 65 4.75 -17.65 10.25
N ALA A 66 4.54 -18.40 9.16
CA ALA A 66 5.55 -19.28 8.57
C ALA A 66 6.70 -18.53 7.88
N HIS A 67 6.53 -17.24 7.57
CA HIS A 67 7.56 -16.39 6.97
C HIS A 67 8.51 -15.79 8.01
N ALA A 68 8.13 -15.81 9.29
CA ALA A 68 8.94 -15.27 10.36
C ALA A 68 10.27 -16.04 10.48
N PRO A 69 11.42 -15.35 10.51
CA PRO A 69 12.70 -15.98 10.80
C PRO A 69 12.73 -16.48 12.25
N ALA A 70 13.65 -17.42 12.54
CA ALA A 70 13.81 -17.95 13.89
C ALA A 70 14.11 -16.86 14.95
N THR A 71 14.74 -15.75 14.53
CA THR A 71 14.99 -14.57 15.36
C THR A 71 14.46 -13.35 14.64
N VAL A 72 13.55 -12.61 15.28
CA VAL A 72 13.03 -11.35 14.78
C VAL A 72 13.74 -10.18 15.45
N THR A 73 14.29 -9.27 14.66
CA THR A 73 14.90 -8.00 15.05
C THR A 73 14.16 -6.90 14.32
N CYS A 74 13.42 -6.03 15.02
CA CYS A 74 12.66 -4.95 14.38
C CYS A 74 12.32 -3.79 15.34
N GLU A 75 12.80 -3.80 16.58
CA GLU A 75 12.32 -2.86 17.62
C GLU A 75 12.60 -1.38 17.31
N PHE A 76 13.64 -1.09 16.53
CA PHE A 76 14.03 0.26 16.12
C PHE A 76 14.18 0.40 14.60
N GLY A 77 13.62 -0.53 13.83
CA GLY A 77 13.78 -0.58 12.37
C GLY A 77 12.57 -0.06 11.61
N PHE A 78 11.75 0.79 12.23
CA PHE A 78 10.62 1.47 11.57
C PHE A 78 10.36 2.81 12.26
N ASP A 79 9.95 3.81 11.49
CA ASP A 79 9.57 5.14 12.01
C ASP A 79 8.72 5.92 10.97
N ASP A 80 8.27 7.11 11.35
CA ASP A 80 7.81 8.14 10.42
C ASP A 80 9.02 8.90 9.85
N GLU A 81 9.28 8.72 8.56
CA GLU A 81 10.30 9.47 7.83
C GLU A 81 9.64 10.43 6.83
N ILE A 82 9.67 11.73 7.13
CA ILE A 82 9.16 12.80 6.24
C ILE A 82 7.66 12.58 5.91
N GLY A 83 6.87 12.09 6.87
CA GLY A 83 5.44 11.82 6.67
C GLY A 83 5.17 10.54 5.88
N LEU A 84 6.15 9.62 5.82
CA LEU A 84 6.01 8.29 5.24
C LEU A 84 6.33 7.24 6.31
N PHE A 85 5.59 6.14 6.30
CA PHE A 85 5.97 5.00 7.12
C PHE A 85 7.20 4.32 6.49
N GLU A 86 8.29 4.29 7.22
CA GLU A 86 9.55 3.69 6.79
C GLU A 86 9.84 2.42 7.58
N VAL A 87 10.45 1.43 6.93
CA VAL A 87 11.03 0.25 7.55
C VAL A 87 12.47 0.11 7.08
N ASP A 88 13.43 0.40 7.96
CA ASP A 88 14.85 0.14 7.70
C ASP A 88 15.08 -1.37 7.71
N THR A 89 15.19 -1.97 6.54
CA THR A 89 15.39 -3.42 6.37
C THR A 89 16.73 -3.94 6.91
N GLY A 90 17.69 -3.05 7.20
CA GLY A 90 18.94 -3.37 7.89
C GLY A 90 18.78 -3.49 9.42
N ALA A 91 17.76 -2.82 9.97
CA ALA A 91 17.42 -2.82 11.40
C ALA A 91 16.12 -3.61 11.72
N CYS A 92 15.29 -3.88 10.72
CA CYS A 92 14.08 -4.69 10.79
C CYS A 92 14.13 -5.84 9.78
N ASN A 93 14.14 -7.07 10.28
CA ASN A 93 14.21 -8.29 9.45
C ASN A 93 12.87 -9.00 9.28
N TYR A 94 11.85 -8.56 10.02
CA TYR A 94 10.49 -9.07 9.99
C TYR A 94 9.58 -8.15 10.81
N GLY A 95 8.63 -7.49 10.14
CA GLY A 95 7.72 -6.52 10.74
C GLY A 95 6.28 -6.84 10.38
N VAL A 96 5.41 -6.80 11.40
CA VAL A 96 3.96 -6.86 11.23
C VAL A 96 3.41 -5.61 11.89
N PHE A 97 2.72 -4.80 11.11
CA PHE A 97 2.27 -3.47 11.52
C PHE A 97 0.77 -3.32 11.29
N THR A 98 0.11 -2.60 12.19
CA THR A 98 -1.31 -2.31 12.10
C THR A 98 -1.58 -0.85 12.37
N GLN A 99 -2.62 -0.33 11.74
CA GLN A 99 -3.31 0.87 12.16
C GLN A 99 -4.78 0.80 11.73
N PRO A 100 -5.70 1.49 12.43
CA PRO A 100 -7.03 1.75 11.90
C PRO A 100 -6.96 2.65 10.65
N SER A 101 -7.85 2.43 9.69
CA SER A 101 -8.03 3.38 8.57
C SER A 101 -8.57 4.72 9.10
N VAL A 102 -8.07 5.83 8.56
CA VAL A 102 -8.56 7.18 8.95
C VAL A 102 -9.81 7.61 8.18
N ALA A 103 -10.15 6.90 7.11
CA ALA A 103 -11.39 7.07 6.36
C ALA A 103 -12.08 5.72 6.14
N ALA A 104 -13.39 5.75 5.90
CA ALA A 104 -14.12 4.56 5.50
C ALA A 104 -13.63 4.04 4.14
N ILE A 105 -13.68 2.72 3.97
CA ILE A 105 -13.39 2.06 2.70
C ILE A 105 -14.66 1.30 2.33
N ASP A 106 -15.36 1.77 1.31
CA ASP A 106 -16.63 1.20 0.87
C ASP A 106 -16.44 0.24 -0.30
N ALA A 107 -17.42 -0.64 -0.45
CA ALA A 107 -17.43 -1.63 -1.52
C ALA A 107 -17.47 -0.94 -2.89
N GLY A 108 -16.43 -1.17 -3.69
CA GLY A 108 -16.31 -0.57 -5.01
C GLY A 108 -15.39 0.63 -5.11
N ASP A 109 -14.84 1.09 -3.99
CA ASP A 109 -13.76 2.07 -3.95
C ASP A 109 -12.51 1.54 -4.66
N THR A 110 -11.61 2.44 -5.05
CA THR A 110 -10.29 2.05 -5.57
C THR A 110 -9.23 2.43 -4.57
N VAL A 111 -8.75 1.49 -3.75
CA VAL A 111 -7.60 1.71 -2.88
C VAL A 111 -6.32 1.60 -3.70
N THR A 112 -5.54 2.66 -3.69
CA THR A 112 -4.19 2.68 -4.27
C THR A 112 -3.16 2.37 -3.20
N PHE A 113 -2.11 1.60 -3.52
CA PHE A 113 -0.92 1.44 -2.69
C PHE A 113 0.27 2.05 -3.44
N VAL A 114 1.06 2.88 -2.77
CA VAL A 114 2.30 3.44 -3.32
C VAL A 114 3.46 2.99 -2.47
N LEU A 115 4.28 2.08 -3.02
CA LEU A 115 5.46 1.53 -2.39
C LEU A 115 6.72 2.10 -3.02
N THR A 116 7.67 2.54 -2.21
CA THR A 116 9.00 2.95 -2.66
C THR A 116 10.07 2.23 -1.87
N HIS A 117 11.14 1.84 -2.55
CA HIS A 117 12.33 1.31 -1.91
C HIS A 117 13.60 1.85 -2.56
N ASP A 118 14.65 2.00 -1.75
CA ASP A 118 16.01 2.23 -2.23
C ASP A 118 16.64 0.95 -2.79
N ASP A 119 17.91 0.99 -3.20
CA ASP A 119 18.63 -0.19 -3.67
C ASP A 119 18.54 -1.33 -2.63
N LEU A 120 17.83 -2.39 -3.00
CA LEU A 120 17.76 -3.60 -2.19
C LEU A 120 19.02 -4.41 -2.45
N LEU A 121 19.82 -4.58 -1.41
CA LEU A 121 21.09 -5.28 -1.45
C LEU A 121 21.13 -6.37 -0.38
N ALA A 122 21.73 -7.50 -0.71
CA ALA A 122 22.00 -8.59 0.22
C ALA A 122 23.31 -9.29 -0.16
N PRO A 123 24.01 -9.94 0.80
CA PRO A 123 25.23 -10.71 0.49
C PRO A 123 25.01 -11.87 -0.48
N GLU A 124 23.81 -12.47 -0.44
CA GLU A 124 23.38 -13.57 -1.30
C GLU A 124 22.01 -13.22 -1.92
N PRO A 125 21.63 -13.79 -3.08
CA PRO A 125 20.30 -13.61 -3.64
C PRO A 125 19.20 -13.94 -2.62
N ALA A 126 18.22 -13.05 -2.50
CA ALA A 126 17.14 -13.15 -1.52
C ALA A 126 15.82 -12.66 -2.10
N VAL A 127 14.74 -12.80 -1.32
CA VAL A 127 13.40 -12.31 -1.66
C VAL A 127 12.86 -11.52 -0.46
N GLY A 128 12.48 -10.27 -0.71
CA GLY A 128 11.65 -9.49 0.21
C GLY A 128 10.17 -9.74 -0.08
N HIS A 129 9.33 -9.75 0.95
CA HIS A 129 7.88 -9.94 0.80
C HIS A 129 7.14 -8.77 1.48
N VAL A 130 6.25 -8.10 0.74
CA VAL A 130 5.32 -7.07 1.26
C VAL A 130 3.90 -7.57 1.10
N LEU A 131 3.13 -7.54 2.20
CA LEU A 131 1.73 -7.92 2.22
C LEU A 131 0.91 -6.82 2.89
N PHE A 132 -0.17 -6.37 2.24
CA PHE A 132 -1.22 -5.56 2.86
C PHE A 132 -2.51 -6.35 2.96
N THR A 133 -3.07 -6.37 4.16
CA THR A 133 -4.41 -6.90 4.43
C THR A 133 -5.33 -5.80 4.92
N ILE A 134 -6.58 -5.78 4.44
CA ILE A 134 -7.63 -4.87 4.89
C ILE A 134 -8.81 -5.75 5.32
N ASP A 135 -9.23 -5.62 6.58
CA ASP A 135 -10.27 -6.47 7.20
C ASP A 135 -10.04 -7.98 7.00
N GLY A 136 -8.77 -8.40 6.99
CA GLY A 136 -8.36 -9.79 6.77
C GLY A 136 -8.40 -10.28 5.32
N GLU A 137 -8.82 -9.44 4.36
CA GLU A 137 -8.65 -9.72 2.94
C GLU A 137 -7.25 -9.28 2.47
N VAL A 138 -6.57 -10.12 1.69
CA VAL A 138 -5.33 -9.75 1.01
C VAL A 138 -5.63 -8.71 -0.07
N ALA A 139 -5.22 -7.47 0.17
CA ALA A 139 -5.41 -6.37 -0.76
C ALA A 139 -4.21 -6.22 -1.72
N PHE A 140 -3.01 -6.56 -1.25
CA PHE A 140 -1.78 -6.50 -2.03
C PHE A 140 -0.75 -7.50 -1.50
N ASP A 141 -0.08 -8.24 -2.38
CA ASP A 141 0.97 -9.22 -2.07
C ASP A 141 2.06 -9.10 -3.14
N LEU A 142 3.30 -8.88 -2.71
CA LEU A 142 4.45 -8.67 -3.57
C LEU A 142 5.70 -9.35 -3.01
N GLU A 143 6.27 -10.24 -3.82
CA GLU A 143 7.65 -10.72 -3.66
C GLU A 143 8.61 -9.92 -4.56
N ILE A 144 9.75 -9.52 -4.00
CA ILE A 144 10.77 -8.70 -4.65
C ILE A 144 12.11 -9.42 -4.58
N GLU A 145 12.66 -9.78 -5.73
CA GLU A 145 14.03 -10.32 -5.83
C GLU A 145 15.07 -9.28 -5.38
N ILE A 146 16.09 -9.75 -4.67
CA ILE A 146 17.23 -8.95 -4.20
C ILE A 146 18.50 -9.58 -4.79
N PRO A 147 19.36 -8.82 -5.49
CA PRO A 147 19.38 -7.35 -5.54
C PRO A 147 18.35 -6.74 -6.50
N ARG A 148 17.85 -5.55 -6.15
CA ARG A 148 17.00 -4.74 -7.03
C ARG A 148 17.29 -3.24 -6.88
N PRO A 149 17.44 -2.48 -7.98
CA PRO A 149 17.64 -1.04 -7.91
C PRO A 149 16.44 -0.28 -7.32
N THR A 150 16.67 0.89 -6.75
CA THR A 150 15.63 1.84 -6.29
C THR A 150 14.45 1.91 -7.27
N THR A 151 13.24 1.72 -6.77
CA THR A 151 12.02 1.71 -7.59
C THR A 151 10.81 2.20 -6.79
N SER A 152 9.87 2.82 -7.49
CA SER A 152 8.50 3.08 -7.00
C SER A 152 7.50 2.16 -7.69
N LEU A 153 6.62 1.55 -6.91
CA LEU A 153 5.59 0.63 -7.36
C LEU A 153 4.23 1.18 -6.95
N GLN A 154 3.26 1.06 -7.87
CA GLN A 154 1.87 1.40 -7.58
C GLN A 154 1.00 0.19 -7.87
N ALA A 155 0.08 -0.09 -6.96
CA ALA A 155 -0.95 -1.10 -7.13
C ALA A 155 -2.31 -0.51 -6.79
N SER A 156 -3.37 -1.10 -7.33
CA SER A 156 -4.72 -0.79 -6.92
C SER A 156 -5.50 -2.06 -6.59
N TRP A 157 -6.39 -1.93 -5.63
CA TRP A 157 -7.31 -2.94 -5.16
C TRP A 157 -8.69 -2.32 -4.99
N THR A 158 -9.73 -3.08 -5.30
CA THR A 158 -11.12 -2.65 -5.12
C THR A 158 -11.78 -3.58 -4.09
N PRO A 159 -12.24 -3.04 -2.94
CA PRO A 159 -12.94 -3.82 -1.95
C PRO A 159 -14.17 -4.48 -2.58
N ARG A 160 -14.34 -5.76 -2.28
CA ARG A 160 -15.54 -6.48 -2.70
C ARG A 160 -16.70 -6.06 -1.80
N ALA A 161 -17.93 -6.17 -2.31
CA ALA A 161 -19.09 -6.09 -1.46
C ALA A 161 -18.97 -7.11 -0.33
N HIS A 162 -19.05 -6.64 0.91
CA HIS A 162 -18.95 -7.48 2.10
C HIS A 162 -20.02 -8.57 1.97
N ARG A 163 -19.61 -9.82 1.77
CA ARG A 163 -20.56 -10.93 1.74
C ARG A 163 -21.02 -11.14 3.16
N SER A 164 -22.21 -10.64 3.48
CA SER A 164 -22.87 -10.89 4.76
C SER A 164 -23.08 -12.40 4.94
N GLY A 165 -22.14 -13.08 5.61
CA GLY A 165 -22.25 -14.46 6.05
C GLY A 165 -21.92 -15.51 4.98
N GLY A 166 -20.70 -16.05 5.04
CA GLY A 166 -20.36 -17.28 4.31
C GLY A 166 -18.93 -17.71 4.55
N ALA A 167 -18.73 -18.60 5.54
CA ALA A 167 -17.47 -19.30 5.74
C ALA A 167 -17.18 -20.17 4.51
N GLY A 168 -16.39 -19.67 3.57
CA GLY A 168 -16.00 -20.38 2.36
C GLY A 168 -14.68 -19.83 1.84
N GLY A 169 -13.67 -20.70 1.78
CA GLY A 169 -12.29 -20.38 1.47
C GLY A 169 -12.12 -19.43 0.28
N HIS A 170 -11.33 -18.38 0.48
CA HIS A 170 -11.03 -17.39 -0.55
C HIS A 170 -9.76 -17.76 -1.29
N ALA A 171 -9.83 -17.73 -2.63
CA ALA A 171 -8.65 -17.50 -3.46
C ALA A 171 -8.40 -15.99 -3.51
N PRO A 172 -7.16 -15.52 -3.30
CA PRO A 172 -6.84 -14.10 -3.27
C PRO A 172 -7.13 -13.45 -4.64
N ALA A 173 -7.70 -12.24 -4.63
CA ALA A 173 -7.70 -11.38 -5.80
C ALA A 173 -6.25 -10.97 -6.08
N GLN A 174 -5.69 -11.28 -7.25
CA GLN A 174 -4.34 -10.82 -7.54
C GLN A 174 -4.38 -9.31 -7.84
N PRO A 175 -3.62 -8.48 -7.11
CA PRO A 175 -3.52 -7.05 -7.41
C PRO A 175 -2.94 -6.86 -8.81
N ARG A 176 -3.41 -5.83 -9.52
CA ARG A 176 -2.81 -5.45 -10.81
C ARG A 176 -1.61 -4.55 -10.54
N LEU A 177 -0.42 -5.13 -10.54
CA LEU A 177 0.83 -4.37 -10.38
C LEU A 177 1.08 -3.50 -11.61
N GLN A 178 1.22 -2.19 -11.43
CA GLN A 178 1.74 -1.29 -12.45
C GLN A 178 3.08 -0.76 -11.98
N GLN A 179 4.15 -1.17 -12.66
CA GLN A 179 5.45 -0.56 -12.44
C GLN A 179 5.42 0.83 -13.08
N LEU A 180 5.44 1.88 -12.25
CA LEU A 180 5.64 3.23 -12.76
C LEU A 180 7.07 3.27 -13.31
N ALA A 181 7.20 3.39 -14.63
CA ALA A 181 8.50 3.50 -15.26
C ALA A 181 9.13 4.83 -14.86
N GLY A 182 9.84 4.83 -13.72
CA GLY A 182 10.77 5.87 -13.31
C GLY A 182 11.98 5.87 -14.23
N GLY A 183 11.79 6.26 -15.48
CA GLY A 183 12.87 6.54 -16.42
C GLY A 183 13.60 7.79 -15.97
N LEU A 184 14.52 7.67 -15.01
CA LEU A 184 15.62 8.64 -14.91
C LEU A 184 16.32 8.67 -16.28
N PRO A 185 16.45 9.84 -16.94
CA PRO A 185 17.14 9.91 -18.21
C PRO A 185 18.56 9.39 -18.00
N ARG A 186 18.95 8.38 -18.79
CA ARG A 186 20.33 7.88 -18.83
C ARG A 186 21.26 9.08 -19.02
N GLY A 187 21.98 9.43 -17.96
CA GLY A 187 22.98 10.49 -17.98
C GLY A 187 23.93 10.27 -19.16
N ARG A 188 24.22 11.34 -19.89
CA ARG A 188 25.17 11.34 -21.00
C ARG A 188 26.48 10.69 -20.54
N PRO A 189 27.13 9.87 -21.37
CA PRO A 189 28.45 9.34 -21.04
C PRO A 189 29.41 10.52 -20.77
N ALA A 190 30.16 10.43 -19.67
CA ALA A 190 31.21 11.37 -19.36
C ALA A 190 32.20 11.43 -20.53
N VAL A 191 32.36 12.62 -21.11
CA VAL A 191 33.41 12.89 -22.10
C VAL A 191 34.74 12.82 -21.36
N ALA A 192 35.59 11.86 -21.72
CA ALA A 192 36.96 11.80 -21.22
C ALA A 192 37.73 13.06 -21.66
N PRO A 193 38.50 13.72 -20.78
CA PRO A 193 39.37 14.81 -21.20
C PRO A 193 40.49 14.23 -22.09
N HIS A 194 40.56 14.72 -23.33
CA HIS A 194 41.72 14.53 -24.19
C HIS A 194 42.94 15.19 -23.54
N GLY A 195 43.83 14.36 -22.99
CA GLY A 195 45.20 14.75 -22.67
C GLY A 195 46.02 14.81 -23.95
N ALA A 196 46.42 16.02 -24.33
CA ALA A 196 47.48 16.27 -25.29
C ALA A 196 48.84 15.97 -24.63
N TRP A 197 49.74 15.37 -25.42
CA TRP A 197 51.18 15.38 -25.19
C TRP A 197 51.77 16.68 -25.72
#